data_AF-A0A3D1SYJ9-F1
#
_entry.id   AF-A0A3D1SYJ9-F1
#
_cell.length_a   1.000
_cell.length_b   1.000
_cell.length_c   1.000
_cell.angle_alpha   90.00
_cell.angle_beta   90.00
_cell.angle_gamma   90.00
#
_symmetry.space_group_name_H-M   'P 1'
#
loop_
_entity.id
_entity.type
_entity.pdbx_description
1 polymer ?
#
loop_
_entity_poly.entity_id
_entity_poly.type
_entity_poly.pdbx_seq_one_letter_code
_entity_poly.pdbx_strand_id
1 'polypeptide(L)'
;LIHGNLRLVLSVIQRFNNRGECVDDLFQVGCIGLMKAIDNFDLSQNVKFSTYAVPMIIGEIRRYLRDNNPIRVSRSLRDIAYKALQVRDSLVNRNSKEPTVAEIADELKVPREEVVFALDAIQEP
;
A
#
# COMPACT_ATOMS: atom_id res chain seq x y z
N LEU A 1 -10.29 -21.98 17.13
CA LEU A 1 -9.06 -21.32 16.61
C LEU A 1 -9.32 -19.90 16.11
N ILE A 2 -10.36 -19.67 15.30
CA ILE A 2 -10.70 -18.33 14.77
C ILE A 2 -11.07 -17.34 15.89
N HIS A 3 -12.04 -17.65 16.76
CA HIS A 3 -12.47 -16.76 17.85
C HIS A 3 -11.35 -16.37 18.84
N GLY A 4 -10.35 -17.24 19.05
CA GLY A 4 -9.22 -16.97 19.94
C GLY A 4 -8.20 -15.97 19.39
N ASN A 5 -8.21 -15.71 18.08
CA ASN A 5 -7.23 -14.85 17.41
C ASN A 5 -7.84 -13.57 16.83
N LEU A 6 -9.12 -13.26 17.10
CA LEU A 6 -9.73 -12.01 16.63
C LEU A 6 -9.03 -10.77 17.19
N ARG A 7 -8.50 -10.86 18.41
CA ARG A 7 -7.67 -9.79 19.02
C ARG A 7 -6.38 -9.55 18.24
N LEU A 8 -5.82 -10.58 17.58
CA LEU A 8 -4.67 -10.42 16.70
C LEU A 8 -5.05 -9.55 15.49
N VAL A 9 -6.19 -9.85 14.86
CA VAL A 9 -6.70 -9.05 13.73
C VAL A 9 -6.91 -7.60 14.15
N LEU A 10 -7.58 -7.36 15.29
CA LEU A 10 -7.78 -6.01 15.85
C LEU A 10 -6.45 -5.27 16.07
N SER A 11 -5.41 -5.95 16.57
CA SER A 11 -4.09 -5.32 16.75
C SER A 11 -3.38 -4.99 15.44
N VAL A 12 -3.66 -5.73 14.36
CA VAL A 12 -3.06 -5.50 13.04
C VAL A 12 -3.77 -4.35 12.32
N ILE A 13 -5.10 -4.30 12.36
CA ILE A 13 -5.87 -3.25 11.67
C ILE A 13 -5.61 -1.85 12.24
N GLN A 14 -5.22 -1.74 13.52
CA GLN A 14 -4.85 -0.44 14.14
C GLN A 14 -3.76 0.30 13.35
N ARG A 15 -2.91 -0.41 12.61
CA ARG A 15 -1.88 0.17 11.73
C ARG A 15 -2.45 0.85 10.48
N PHE A 16 -3.74 0.68 10.20
CA PHE A 16 -4.43 1.16 9.00
C PHE A 16 -5.56 2.17 9.31
N ASN A 17 -5.76 2.54 10.58
CA ASN A 17 -6.86 3.42 11.02
C ASN A 17 -6.90 4.80 10.34
N ASN A 18 -5.77 5.31 9.83
CA ASN A 18 -5.69 6.65 9.23
C ASN A 18 -6.03 6.68 7.73
N ARG A 19 -6.48 5.57 7.13
CA ARG A 19 -6.66 5.47 5.67
C ARG A 19 -8.07 5.77 5.16
N GLY A 20 -8.94 6.34 6.00
CA GLY A 20 -10.29 6.77 5.61
C GLY A 20 -11.31 5.66 5.37
N GLU A 21 -10.93 4.39 5.54
CA GLU A 21 -11.78 3.21 5.34
C GLU A 21 -12.51 2.81 6.63
N CYS A 22 -13.67 2.16 6.49
CA CYS A 22 -14.43 1.67 7.63
C CYS A 22 -13.65 0.58 8.38
N VAL A 23 -13.47 0.75 9.68
CA VAL A 23 -12.72 -0.19 10.53
C VAL A 23 -13.33 -1.59 10.51
N ASP A 24 -14.66 -1.69 10.39
CA ASP A 24 -15.37 -2.97 10.33
C ASP A 24 -15.07 -3.73 9.02
N ASP A 25 -14.88 -3.01 7.91
CA ASP A 25 -14.51 -3.62 6.62
C ASP A 25 -13.06 -4.13 6.66
N LEU A 26 -12.15 -3.33 7.22
CA LEU A 26 -10.77 -3.76 7.45
C LEU A 26 -10.69 -4.97 8.38
N PHE A 27 -11.54 -5.02 9.40
CA PHE A 27 -11.63 -6.15 10.31
C PHE A 27 -12.13 -7.41 9.59
N GLN A 28 -13.17 -7.31 8.76
CA GLN A 28 -13.68 -8.45 7.99
C GLN A 28 -12.62 -8.98 7.00
N VAL A 29 -11.94 -8.08 6.27
CA VAL A 29 -10.85 -8.44 5.38
C VAL A 29 -9.69 -9.07 6.14
N GLY A 30 -9.34 -8.52 7.30
CA GLY A 30 -8.33 -9.10 8.18
C GLY A 30 -8.71 -10.50 8.69
N CYS A 31 -10.00 -10.76 8.95
CA CYS A 31 -10.50 -12.09 9.30
C CYS A 31 -10.35 -13.08 8.13
N ILE A 32 -10.53 -12.64 6.87
CA ILE A 32 -10.24 -13.49 5.70
C ILE A 32 -8.76 -13.88 5.67
N GLY A 33 -7.86 -12.94 5.92
CA GLY A 33 -6.42 -13.23 6.01
C GLY A 33 -6.08 -14.19 7.14
N LEU A 34 -6.74 -14.06 8.29
CA LEU A 34 -6.60 -14.99 9.41
C LEU A 34 -7.09 -16.40 9.06
N MET A 35 -8.24 -16.54 8.39
CA MET A 35 -8.76 -17.85 7.96
C MET A 35 -7.79 -18.55 7.01
N LYS A 36 -7.29 -17.84 5.99
CA LYS A 36 -6.27 -18.38 5.08
C LYS A 36 -5.00 -18.78 5.82
N ALA A 37 -4.58 -17.99 6.82
CA ALA A 37 -3.43 -18.34 7.63
C ALA A 37 -3.67 -19.63 8.45
N ILE A 38 -4.85 -19.82 9.02
CA ILE A 38 -5.23 -21.05 9.74
C ILE A 38 -5.20 -22.26 8.80
N ASP A 39 -5.77 -22.13 7.61
CA ASP A 39 -5.90 -23.23 6.65
C ASP A 39 -4.54 -23.71 6.10
N ASN A 40 -3.53 -22.84 6.07
CA ASN A 40 -2.24 -23.09 5.45
C ASN A 40 -1.07 -23.17 6.45
N PHE A 41 -1.33 -23.01 7.75
CA PHE A 41 -0.27 -23.07 8.75
C PHE A 41 0.13 -24.52 9.07
N ASP A 42 1.40 -24.83 8.83
CA ASP A 42 1.97 -26.13 9.14
C ASP A 42 2.51 -26.17 10.59
N LEU A 43 1.91 -27.03 11.42
CA LEU A 43 2.31 -27.25 12.82
C LEU A 43 3.69 -27.89 12.96
N SER A 44 4.24 -28.49 11.91
CA SER A 44 5.60 -29.05 11.93
C SER A 44 6.68 -27.95 11.97
N GLN A 45 6.33 -26.72 11.60
CA GLN A 45 7.23 -25.58 11.64
C GLN A 45 7.39 -25.08 13.08
N ASN A 46 8.63 -24.93 13.55
CA ASN A 46 8.93 -24.47 14.91
C ASN A 46 8.82 -22.94 15.06
N VAL A 47 7.68 -22.37 14.67
CA VAL A 47 7.38 -20.93 14.74
C VAL A 47 6.00 -20.70 15.36
N LYS A 48 5.80 -19.53 15.97
CA LYS A 48 4.47 -19.16 16.47
C LYS A 48 3.53 -18.88 15.30
N PHE A 49 2.27 -19.30 15.41
CA PHE A 49 1.23 -19.02 14.42
C PHE A 49 1.13 -17.54 14.06
N SER A 50 1.24 -16.63 15.05
CA SER A 50 1.22 -15.18 14.83
C SER A 50 2.29 -14.70 13.85
N THR A 51 3.46 -15.35 13.82
CA THR A 51 4.56 -15.02 12.89
C THR A 51 4.14 -15.25 11.44
N TYR A 52 3.33 -16.26 11.17
CA TYR A 52 2.79 -16.55 9.84
C TYR A 52 1.52 -15.74 9.53
N ALA A 53 0.62 -15.63 10.51
CA ALA A 53 -0.69 -14.99 10.33
C ALA A 53 -0.60 -13.48 10.10
N VAL A 54 0.30 -12.77 10.78
CA VAL A 54 0.39 -11.30 10.67
C VAL A 54 0.70 -10.83 9.24
N PRO A 55 1.74 -11.36 8.54
CA PRO A 55 1.97 -11.04 7.14
C PRO A 55 0.78 -11.35 6.21
N MET A 56 0.09 -12.47 6.43
CA MET A 56 -1.10 -12.86 5.67
C MET A 56 -2.25 -11.87 5.84
N ILE A 57 -2.56 -11.48 7.08
CA ILE A 57 -3.59 -10.48 7.41
C ILE A 57 -3.25 -9.13 6.76
N ILE A 58 -2.01 -8.67 6.90
CA ILE A 58 -1.53 -7.41 6.29
C ILE A 58 -1.65 -7.46 4.76
N GLY A 59 -1.30 -8.59 4.14
CA GLY A 59 -1.39 -8.76 2.70
C GLY A 59 -2.82 -8.63 2.17
N GLU A 60 -3.78 -9.26 2.85
CA GLU A 60 -5.21 -9.15 2.51
C GLU A 60 -5.74 -7.73 2.65
N ILE A 61 -5.41 -7.05 3.76
CA ILE A 61 -5.81 -5.65 3.97
C ILE A 61 -5.24 -4.74 2.88
N ARG A 62 -3.93 -4.85 2.57
CA ARG A 62 -3.30 -4.06 1.50
C ARG A 62 -3.93 -4.31 0.14
N ARG A 63 -4.29 -5.57 -0.16
CA ARG A 63 -4.99 -5.93 -1.39
C ARG A 63 -6.36 -5.26 -1.45
N TYR A 64 -7.16 -5.34 -0.38
CA TYR A 64 -8.46 -4.69 -0.29
C TYR A 64 -8.36 -3.17 -0.49
N LEU A 65 -7.43 -2.50 0.20
CA LEU A 65 -7.22 -1.05 0.10
C LEU A 65 -6.87 -0.62 -1.33
N ARG A 66 -6.02 -1.41 -2.01
CA ARG A 66 -5.65 -1.12 -3.39
C ARG A 66 -6.82 -1.28 -4.36
N ASP A 67 -7.65 -2.30 -4.13
CA ASP A 67 -8.73 -2.66 -5.04
C ASP A 67 -10.00 -1.79 -4.83
N ASN A 68 -10.19 -1.24 -3.62
CA ASN A 68 -11.33 -0.38 -3.25
C ASN A 68 -11.02 1.12 -3.22
N ASN A 69 -9.81 1.55 -3.60
CA ASN A 69 -9.50 2.97 -3.71
C ASN A 69 -10.48 3.65 -4.69
N PRO A 70 -11.36 4.58 -4.23
CA PRO A 70 -12.44 5.13 -5.05
C PRO A 70 -11.91 5.91 -6.26
N ILE A 71 -10.68 6.42 -6.15
CA ILE A 71 -9.94 6.97 -7.29
C ILE A 71 -9.26 5.81 -8.02
N ARG A 72 -9.92 5.31 -9.08
CA ARG A 72 -9.28 4.43 -10.06
C ARG A 72 -8.25 5.23 -10.86
N VAL A 73 -7.04 5.29 -10.32
CA VAL A 73 -5.88 5.82 -11.03
C VAL A 73 -5.61 4.94 -12.25
N SER A 74 -5.64 5.50 -13.44
CA SER A 74 -5.32 4.78 -14.67
C SER A 74 -3.89 4.24 -14.61
N ARG A 75 -3.62 3.12 -15.30
CA ARG A 75 -2.27 2.55 -15.36
C ARG A 75 -1.25 3.56 -15.91
N SER A 76 -1.63 4.34 -16.92
CA SER A 76 -0.78 5.39 -17.48
C SER A 76 -0.38 6.44 -16.45
N LEU A 77 -1.31 6.88 -15.61
CA LEU A 77 -1.03 7.88 -14.58
C LEU A 77 -0.09 7.34 -13.49
N ARG A 78 -0.26 6.06 -13.11
CA ARG A 78 0.71 5.37 -12.22
C ARG A 78 2.09 5.29 -12.84
N ASP A 79 2.19 4.94 -14.12
CA ASP A 79 3.47 4.83 -14.81
C ASP A 79 4.19 6.19 -14.86
N ILE A 80 3.45 7.29 -15.08
CA ILE A 80 3.98 8.65 -15.03
C ILE A 80 4.47 8.97 -13.62
N ALA A 81 3.70 8.65 -12.59
CA ALA A 81 4.08 8.91 -11.20
C ALA A 81 5.35 8.17 -10.79
N TYR A 82 5.48 6.88 -11.15
CA TYR A 82 6.69 6.10 -10.88
C TYR A 82 7.91 6.65 -11.62
N LYS A 83 7.76 7.03 -12.89
CA LYS A 83 8.85 7.66 -13.65
C LYS A 83 9.23 9.01 -13.06
N ALA A 84 8.27 9.81 -12.59
CA ALA A 84 8.52 11.08 -11.91
C ALA A 84 9.33 10.91 -10.62
N LEU A 85 9.03 9.88 -9.82
CA LEU A 85 9.83 9.56 -8.63
C LEU A 85 11.27 9.15 -9.00
N GLN A 86 11.46 8.33 -10.03
CA GLN A 86 12.80 7.92 -10.49
C GLN A 86 13.61 9.10 -11.03
N VAL A 87 12.97 9.98 -11.81
CA VAL A 87 13.60 11.20 -12.33
C VAL A 87 13.96 12.15 -11.19
N ARG A 88 13.05 12.34 -10.23
CA ARG A 88 13.32 13.14 -9.04
C ARG A 88 14.58 12.64 -8.32
N ASP A 89 14.66 11.35 -8.04
CA ASP A 89 15.81 10.77 -7.34
C ASP A 89 17.10 10.88 -8.17
N SER A 90 17.01 10.73 -9.50
CA SER A 90 18.14 10.91 -10.41
C SER A 90 18.66 12.36 -10.43
N LEU A 91 17.76 13.35 -10.42
CA LEU A 91 18.09 14.77 -10.39
C LEU A 91 18.66 15.18 -9.03
N VAL A 92 18.13 14.65 -7.92
CA VAL A 92 18.70 14.85 -6.58
C VAL A 92 20.14 14.36 -6.55
N ASN A 93 20.42 13.18 -7.10
CA ASN A 93 21.77 12.61 -7.13
C ASN A 93 22.74 13.42 -8.00
N ARG A 94 22.27 14.02 -9.10
CA ARG A 94 23.11 14.83 -10.01
C ARG A 94 23.37 16.23 -9.47
N ASN A 95 22.33 16.88 -8.96
CA ASN A 95 22.35 18.32 -8.66
C ASN A 95 22.51 18.60 -7.16
N SER A 96 22.52 17.57 -6.32
CA SER A 96 22.55 17.67 -4.84
C SER A 96 21.49 18.63 -4.28
N LYS A 97 20.36 18.76 -4.98
CA LYS A 97 19.26 19.67 -4.67
C LYS A 97 17.94 19.02 -5.05
N GLU A 98 16.88 19.31 -4.29
CA GLU A 98 15.53 18.91 -4.68
C GLU A 98 15.12 19.54 -6.01
N PRO A 99 14.73 18.73 -7.01
CA PRO A 99 14.24 19.24 -8.28
C PRO A 99 12.80 19.73 -8.13
N THR A 100 12.48 20.75 -8.89
CA THR A 100 11.13 21.28 -9.04
C THR A 100 10.29 20.37 -9.93
N VAL A 101 8.96 20.45 -9.79
CA VAL A 101 8.04 19.69 -10.64
C VAL A 101 8.19 20.06 -12.13
N ALA A 102 8.61 21.30 -12.42
CA ALA A 102 8.90 21.73 -13.79
C ALA A 102 10.12 20.98 -14.37
N GLU A 103 11.21 20.86 -13.62
CA GLU A 103 12.41 20.13 -14.06
C GLU A 103 12.13 18.64 -14.26
N ILE A 104 11.30 18.04 -13.40
CA ILE A 104 10.85 16.65 -13.57
C ILE A 104 10.00 16.50 -14.84
N ALA A 105 9.09 17.44 -15.10
CA ALA A 105 8.23 17.44 -16.27
C ALA A 105 9.02 17.60 -17.57
N ASP A 106 10.02 18.48 -17.59
CA ASP A 106 10.92 18.69 -18.73
C ASP A 106 11.72 17.44 -19.08
N GLU A 107 12.28 16.75 -18.07
CA GLU A 107 13.03 15.50 -18.27
C GLU A 107 12.12 14.36 -18.76
N LEU A 108 10.88 14.29 -18.25
CA LEU A 108 9.89 13.30 -18.66
C LEU A 108 9.19 13.62 -19.98
N LYS A 109 9.32 14.85 -20.50
CA LYS A 109 8.62 15.37 -21.69
C LYS A 109 7.10 15.23 -21.60
N VAL A 110 6.55 15.51 -20.42
CA VAL A 110 5.11 15.53 -20.17
C VAL A 110 4.70 16.88 -19.58
N PRO A 111 3.45 17.32 -19.74
CA PRO A 111 2.98 18.55 -19.13
C PRO A 111 3.15 18.53 -17.61
N ARG A 112 3.56 19.66 -17.03
CA ARG A 112 3.71 19.82 -15.57
C ARG A 112 2.44 19.40 -14.83
N GLU A 113 1.28 19.78 -15.35
CA GLU A 113 -0.04 19.45 -14.77
C GLU A 113 -0.23 17.94 -14.62
N GLU A 114 0.22 17.17 -15.62
CA GLU A 114 0.11 15.71 -15.62
C GLU A 114 1.06 15.08 -14.58
N VAL A 115 2.25 15.66 -14.37
CA VAL A 115 3.17 15.23 -13.30
C VAL A 115 2.59 15.52 -11.92
N VAL A 116 2.06 16.73 -11.70
CA VAL A 116 1.40 17.09 -10.43
C VAL A 116 0.27 16.12 -10.14
N PHE A 117 -0.63 15.95 -11.11
CA PHE A 117 -1.78 15.06 -10.95
C PHE A 117 -1.38 13.60 -10.72
N ALA A 118 -0.33 13.13 -11.40
CA ALA A 118 0.20 11.78 -11.22
C ALA A 118 0.83 11.56 -9.84
N LEU A 119 1.61 12.53 -9.33
CA LEU A 119 2.22 12.47 -8.00
C LEU A 119 1.16 12.52 -6.89
N ASP A 120 0.15 13.38 -7.04
CA ASP A 120 -0.98 13.45 -6.10
C ASP A 120 -1.80 12.16 -6.12
N ALA A 121 -1.99 11.55 -7.29
CA ALA A 121 -2.77 10.33 -7.44
C ALA A 121 -2.13 9.07 -6.80
N ILE A 122 -0.81 9.07 -6.58
CA ILE A 122 -0.11 7.99 -5.86
C ILE A 122 0.15 8.31 -4.39
N GLN A 123 -0.10 9.54 -3.95
CA GLN A 123 -0.07 9.89 -2.55
C GLN A 123 -1.25 9.19 -1.86
N GLU A 124 -0.94 8.29 -0.92
CA GLU A 124 -1.96 7.76 -0.02
C GLU A 124 -2.46 8.92 0.85
N PRO A 125 -3.79 9.06 1.04
CA PRO A 125 -4.35 10.09 1.92
C PRO A 125 -3.92 9.91 3.38
#